data_AF-A0A7X7EWP2-F1
#
_entry.id   AF-A0A7X7EWP2-F1
#
_cell.length_a   1.000
_cell.length_b   1.000
_cell.length_c   1.000
_cell.angle_alpha   90.00
_cell.angle_beta   90.00
_cell.angle_gamma   90.00
#
_symmetry.space_group_name_H-M   'P 1'
#
loop_
_entity.id
_entity.type
_entity.pdbx_description
1 polymer ?
#
loop_
_entity_poly.entity_id
_entity_poly.type
_entity_poly.pdbx_seq_one_letter_code
_entity_poly.pdbx_strand_id
1 'polypeptide(L)'
;MKTIISSVLIILLFNEASICQHNEPELNNEELQFLIGTWTGTINAGVMKFTFVFKFWMDDDKTLKGTLDSPEQDLKDIPVNEIIIKDDSLKLDISSIQRKYNAIMNKMIWS
;
A
#
# COMPACT_ATOMS: atom_id res chain seq x y z
N MET A 1 -10.43 9.20 -62.50
CA MET A 1 -9.36 8.60 -61.67
C MET A 1 -8.80 9.70 -60.78
N LYS A 2 -8.78 9.46 -59.45
CA LYS A 2 -8.29 10.32 -58.34
C LYS A 2 -9.17 11.53 -57.95
N THR A 3 -9.59 11.81 -56.71
CA THR A 3 -9.70 11.10 -55.42
C THR A 3 -10.69 11.93 -54.54
N ILE A 4 -11.40 11.27 -53.64
CA ILE A 4 -12.54 11.66 -52.77
C ILE A 4 -12.17 12.76 -51.76
N ILE A 5 -12.81 13.95 -51.76
CA ILE A 5 -13.91 14.46 -50.90
C ILE A 5 -13.66 14.42 -49.36
N SER A 6 -13.55 15.63 -48.80
CA SER A 6 -14.15 16.12 -47.53
C SER A 6 -13.81 15.46 -46.18
N SER A 7 -13.08 16.21 -45.33
CA SER A 7 -13.19 16.15 -43.87
C SER A 7 -13.06 17.59 -43.35
N VAL A 8 -14.13 18.37 -43.41
CA VAL A 8 -15.07 18.63 -42.30
C VAL A 8 -14.38 19.25 -41.08
N LEU A 9 -14.46 20.56 -41.08
CA LEU A 9 -14.62 21.46 -39.94
C LEU A 9 -15.55 20.87 -38.86
N ILE A 10 -15.00 20.14 -37.89
CA ILE A 10 -15.60 19.89 -36.56
C ILE A 10 -14.50 20.20 -35.52
N ILE A 11 -14.23 21.48 -35.36
CA ILE A 11 -13.74 22.05 -34.11
C ILE A 11 -15.02 22.62 -33.51
N LEU A 12 -15.55 21.99 -32.44
CA LEU A 12 -16.56 22.47 -31.47
C LEU A 12 -17.33 21.27 -30.89
N LEU A 13 -16.65 20.41 -30.13
CA LEU A 13 -17.25 19.61 -29.05
C LEU A 13 -16.21 19.50 -27.93
N PHE A 14 -16.00 20.60 -27.21
CA PHE A 14 -15.47 20.53 -25.85
C PHE A 14 -16.51 19.79 -25.02
N ASN A 15 -16.33 18.49 -24.85
CA ASN A 15 -16.90 17.78 -23.73
C ASN A 15 -15.82 17.77 -22.65
N GLU A 16 -15.99 18.60 -21.63
CA GLU A 16 -15.24 18.42 -20.39
C GLU A 16 -15.78 17.18 -19.68
N ALA A 17 -15.48 16.00 -20.22
CA ALA A 17 -15.13 14.93 -19.32
C ALA A 17 -13.73 15.31 -18.83
N SER A 18 -13.66 15.96 -17.66
CA SER A 18 -12.47 15.84 -16.84
C SER A 18 -12.17 14.35 -16.79
N ILE A 19 -11.16 13.92 -17.53
CA ILE A 19 -10.50 12.66 -17.23
C ILE A 19 -9.87 12.99 -15.89
N CYS A 20 -10.63 12.76 -14.81
CA CYS A 20 -10.06 12.54 -13.50
C CYS A 20 -9.27 11.26 -13.68
N GLN A 21 -8.07 11.38 -14.24
CA GLN A 21 -7.02 10.44 -13.96
C GLN A 21 -6.81 10.61 -12.46
N HIS A 22 -7.63 9.88 -11.68
CA HIS A 22 -7.27 9.50 -10.35
C HIS A 22 -6.05 8.63 -10.59
N ASN A 23 -4.90 9.30 -10.57
CA ASN A 23 -3.65 8.63 -10.32
C ASN A 23 -3.84 8.05 -8.93
N GLU A 24 -4.37 6.84 -8.85
CA GLU A 24 -4.14 6.00 -7.69
C GLU A 24 -2.62 5.98 -7.55
N PRO A 25 -2.06 6.44 -6.41
CA PRO A 25 -0.62 6.51 -6.28
C PRO A 25 -0.09 5.08 -6.38
N GLU A 26 0.41 4.71 -7.56
CA GLU A 26 1.18 3.49 -7.72
C GLU A 26 2.39 3.65 -6.83
N LEU A 27 2.44 2.82 -5.79
CA LEU A 27 3.46 2.87 -4.77
C LEU A 27 4.84 2.74 -5.44
N ASN A 28 5.68 3.76 -5.32
CA ASN A 28 6.96 3.77 -6.00
C ASN A 28 7.85 2.62 -5.46
N ASN A 29 8.69 2.05 -6.34
CA ASN A 29 9.51 0.88 -5.99
C ASN A 29 10.43 1.12 -4.79
N GLU A 30 10.77 2.37 -4.45
CA GLU A 30 11.64 2.71 -3.33
C GLU A 30 10.92 2.60 -1.97
N GLU A 31 9.65 2.99 -1.90
CA GLU A 31 8.82 2.85 -0.70
C GLU A 31 8.49 1.39 -0.39
N LEU A 32 8.27 0.58 -1.42
CA LEU A 32 8.12 -0.87 -1.28
C LEU A 32 9.36 -1.52 -0.67
N GLN A 33 10.54 -1.21 -1.20
CA GLN A 33 11.81 -1.81 -0.74
C GLN A 33 12.10 -1.49 0.73
N PHE A 34 11.68 -0.32 1.21
CA PHE A 34 11.83 0.02 2.62
C PHE A 34 11.06 -0.94 3.53
N LEU A 35 9.84 -1.34 3.15
CA LEU A 35 8.98 -2.15 4.02
C LEU A 35 9.33 -3.65 4.02
N ILE A 36 9.97 -4.16 2.98
CA ILE A 36 10.32 -5.59 2.90
C ILE A 36 11.21 -6.01 4.07
N GLY A 37 10.84 -7.13 4.70
CA GLY A 37 11.56 -7.70 5.83
C GLY A 37 10.70 -7.88 7.07
N THR A 38 11.36 -8.02 8.22
CA THR A 38 10.72 -8.28 9.50
C THR A 38 10.75 -7.04 10.38
N TRP A 39 9.59 -6.62 10.85
CA TRP A 39 9.39 -5.45 11.68
C TRP A 39 8.82 -5.85 13.02
N THR A 40 9.51 -5.48 14.09
CA THR A 40 9.08 -5.77 15.46
C THR A 40 8.65 -4.50 16.15
N GLY A 41 7.38 -4.46 16.55
CA GLY A 41 6.81 -3.42 17.40
C GLY A 41 6.50 -3.97 18.79
N THR A 42 6.53 -3.08 19.78
CA THR A 42 6.05 -3.42 21.12
C THR A 42 5.08 -2.37 21.63
N ILE A 43 3.94 -2.83 22.14
CA ILE A 43 2.97 -1.99 22.82
C ILE A 43 2.98 -2.34 24.31
N ASN A 44 3.12 -1.31 25.15
CA ASN A 44 2.92 -1.44 26.59
C ASN A 44 1.48 -1.05 26.92
N ALA A 45 0.63 -2.04 27.23
CA ALA A 45 -0.77 -1.87 27.59
C ALA A 45 -0.95 -1.93 29.11
N GLY A 46 -0.20 -1.09 29.83
CA GLY A 46 -0.17 -1.08 31.30
C GLY A 46 0.66 -2.24 31.86
N VAL A 47 -0.01 -3.23 32.46
CA VAL A 47 0.66 -4.38 33.11
C VAL A 47 1.18 -5.43 32.13
N MET A 48 0.75 -5.36 30.87
CA MET A 48 1.12 -6.31 29.82
C MET A 48 1.86 -5.62 28.69
N LYS A 49 2.88 -6.32 28.17
CA LYS A 49 3.68 -5.93 27.03
C LYS A 49 3.37 -6.91 25.90
N PHE A 50 2.99 -6.38 24.75
CA PHE A 50 2.68 -7.16 23.57
C PHE A 50 3.69 -6.91 22.48
N THR A 51 4.23 -7.97 21.92
CA THR A 51 5.10 -7.91 20.75
C THR A 51 4.28 -8.21 19.51
N PHE A 52 4.47 -7.41 18.48
CA PHE A 52 3.89 -7.62 17.16
C PHE A 52 5.03 -7.75 16.16
N VAL A 53 5.09 -8.88 15.46
CA VAL A 53 6.12 -9.15 14.45
C VAL A 53 5.44 -9.17 13.09
N PHE A 54 5.64 -8.13 12.31
CA PHE A 54 5.19 -8.07 10.94
C PHE A 54 6.28 -8.62 10.02
N LYS A 55 5.88 -9.45 9.05
CA LYS A 55 6.75 -9.97 7.99
C LYS A 55 6.18 -9.49 6.66
N PHE A 56 6.95 -8.73 5.89
CA PHE A 56 6.54 -8.24 4.57
C PHE A 56 7.47 -8.78 3.48
N TRP A 57 6.89 -9.19 2.36
CA TRP A 57 7.64 -9.69 1.21
C TRP A 57 6.90 -9.38 -0.10
N MET A 58 7.62 -9.45 -1.22
CA MET A 58 7.01 -9.43 -2.55
C MET A 58 6.75 -10.86 -2.98
N ASP A 59 5.55 -11.15 -3.48
CA ASP A 59 5.28 -12.41 -4.16
C ASP A 59 5.77 -12.42 -5.61
N ASP A 60 5.59 -13.54 -6.30
CA ASP A 60 6.04 -13.76 -7.69
C ASP A 60 5.38 -12.76 -8.67
N ASP A 61 4.19 -12.27 -8.34
CA ASP A 61 3.42 -11.30 -9.12
C ASP A 61 3.80 -9.85 -8.81
N LYS A 62 4.85 -9.63 -8.01
CA LYS A 62 5.26 -8.31 -7.51
C LYS A 62 4.15 -7.61 -6.73
N THR A 63 3.34 -8.37 -6.01
CA THR A 63 2.40 -7.86 -5.02
C THR A 63 3.04 -7.89 -3.64
N LEU A 64 2.94 -6.79 -2.91
CA LEU A 64 3.35 -6.73 -1.51
C LEU A 64 2.40 -7.57 -0.66
N LYS A 65 2.95 -8.50 0.11
CA LYS A 65 2.25 -9.35 1.07
C LYS A 65 2.79 -9.14 2.46
N GLY A 66 1.99 -9.49 3.47
CA GLY A 66 2.48 -9.53 4.82
C GLY A 66 1.69 -10.41 5.77
N THR A 67 2.35 -10.80 6.86
CA THR A 67 1.73 -11.50 8.00
C THR A 67 2.11 -10.84 9.32
N LEU A 68 1.30 -11.12 10.34
CA LEU A 68 1.50 -10.72 11.72
C LEU A 68 1.61 -11.94 12.63
N ASP A 69 2.63 -11.94 13.49
CA ASP A 69 2.70 -12.80 14.66
C ASP A 69 2.49 -11.98 15.93
N SER A 70 1.79 -12.55 16.92
CA SER A 70 1.76 -12.08 18.30
C SER A 70 2.17 -13.22 19.23
N PRO A 71 3.46 -13.29 19.62
CA PRO A 71 4.01 -14.41 20.40
C PRO A 71 3.32 -14.63 21.74
N GLU A 72 3.02 -13.55 22.47
CA GLU A 72 2.40 -13.63 23.79
C GLU A 72 0.95 -14.12 23.75
N GLN A 73 0.32 -14.09 22.57
CA GLN A 73 -1.04 -14.55 22.33
C GLN A 73 -1.10 -15.88 21.54
N ASP A 74 0.05 -16.49 21.26
CA ASP A 74 0.20 -17.68 20.40
C ASP A 74 -0.48 -17.56 19.03
N LEU A 75 -0.42 -16.35 18.46
CA LEU A 75 -0.94 -16.06 17.13
C LEU A 75 0.22 -15.98 16.14
N LYS A 76 0.12 -16.73 15.03
CA LYS A 76 1.17 -16.80 14.00
C LYS A 76 0.58 -16.71 12.61
N ASP A 77 1.34 -16.09 11.72
CA ASP A 77 1.09 -15.97 10.30
C ASP A 77 -0.32 -15.43 9.98
N ILE A 78 -0.81 -14.50 10.81
CA ILE A 78 -2.10 -13.84 10.56
C ILE A 78 -1.94 -12.99 9.30
N PRO A 79 -2.73 -13.21 8.24
CA PRO A 79 -2.60 -12.43 7.02
C PRO A 79 -2.91 -10.96 7.24
N VAL A 80 -2.08 -10.08 6.68
CA VAL A 80 -2.42 -8.67 6.49
C VAL A 80 -3.20 -8.57 5.17
N ASN A 81 -4.47 -8.23 5.27
CA ASN A 81 -5.41 -8.24 4.15
C ASN A 81 -5.21 -7.06 3.21
N GLU A 82 -4.85 -5.91 3.75
CA GLU A 82 -4.62 -4.68 2.99
C GLU A 82 -3.38 -3.97 3.53
N ILE A 83 -2.51 -3.54 2.63
CA ILE A 83 -1.32 -2.75 2.94
C ILE A 83 -1.36 -1.50 2.06
N ILE A 84 -1.57 -0.35 2.68
CA ILE A 84 -1.57 0.94 1.99
C ILE A 84 -0.39 1.74 2.52
N ILE A 85 0.47 2.14 1.60
CA ILE A 85 1.51 3.11 1.87
C ILE A 85 1.16 4.39 1.10
N LYS A 86 1.18 5.51 1.81
CA LYS A 86 1.00 6.82 1.21
C LYS A 86 1.89 7.81 1.93
N ASP A 87 2.81 8.40 1.19
CA ASP A 87 3.82 9.31 1.72
C ASP A 87 4.63 8.63 2.84
N ASP A 88 4.57 9.13 4.07
CA ASP A 88 5.20 8.53 5.25
C ASP A 88 4.25 7.62 6.04
N SER A 89 3.01 7.42 5.58
CA SER A 89 1.97 6.74 6.34
C SER A 89 1.78 5.31 5.86
N LEU A 90 1.81 4.36 6.80
CA LEU A 90 1.50 2.95 6.60
C LEU A 90 0.15 2.62 7.24
N LYS A 91 -0.76 2.02 6.47
CA LYS A 91 -2.01 1.46 6.97
C LYS A 91 -2.07 -0.03 6.67
N LEU A 92 -2.44 -0.79 7.69
CA LEU A 92 -2.61 -2.24 7.61
C LEU A 92 -4.04 -2.60 8.04
N ASP A 93 -4.72 -3.42 7.25
CA ASP A 93 -5.97 -4.09 7.66
C ASP A 93 -5.69 -5.56 7.94
N ILE A 94 -6.08 -6.01 9.14
CA ILE A 94 -5.94 -7.39 9.60
C ILE A 94 -7.34 -7.86 10.00
N SER A 95 -8.13 -8.17 8.98
CA SER A 95 -9.57 -8.35 9.09
C SER A 95 -9.95 -9.56 9.96
N SER A 96 -9.11 -10.60 9.95
CA SER A 96 -9.29 -11.83 10.74
C SER A 96 -9.38 -11.60 12.25
N ILE A 97 -8.73 -10.54 12.76
CA ILE A 97 -8.77 -10.14 14.17
C ILE A 97 -9.44 -8.77 14.36
N GLN A 98 -10.11 -8.25 13.33
CA GLN A 98 -10.82 -6.96 13.33
C GLN A 98 -9.92 -5.80 13.78
N ARG A 99 -8.67 -5.78 13.32
CA ARG A 99 -7.70 -4.73 13.65
C ARG A 99 -7.30 -3.95 12.42
N LYS A 100 -7.11 -2.64 12.64
CA LYS A 100 -6.44 -1.74 11.71
C LYS A 100 -5.26 -1.12 12.43
N TYR A 101 -4.13 -1.04 11.75
CA TYR A 101 -2.92 -0.40 12.27
C TYR A 101 -2.55 0.79 11.38
N ASN A 102 -2.21 1.92 12.00
CA ASN A 102 -1.71 3.09 11.30
C ASN A 102 -0.37 3.47 11.93
N ALA A 103 0.64 3.70 11.10
CA ALA A 103 1.96 4.11 11.53
C ALA A 103 2.55 5.18 10.62
N ILE A 104 3.54 5.91 11.15
CA ILE A 104 4.41 6.79 10.39
C ILE A 104 5.77 6.08 10.22
N MET A 105 6.21 5.96 8.98
CA MET A 105 7.48 5.39 8.59
C MET A 105 8.57 6.44 8.72
N ASN A 106 9.41 6.31 9.74
CA ASN A 106 10.59 7.17 9.87
C ASN A 106 11.72 6.60 9.00
N LYS A 107 11.91 7.17 7.80
CA LYS A 107 13.03 6.82 6.92
C LYS A 107 14.30 7.44 7.50
N MET A 108 15.03 6.68 8.34
CA MET A 108 16.38 7.09 8.73
C MET A 108 17.31 6.95 7.52
N ILE A 109 17.52 8.06 6.82
CA ILE A 109 18.55 8.19 5.79
C ILE A 109 19.89 8.30 6.54
N TRP A 110 20.66 7.21 6.55
CA TRP A 110 22.07 7.29 6.93
C TRP A 110 22.81 7.98 5.78
N SER A 111 23.28 9.20 6.03
CA SER A 111 24.17 9.95 5.14
C SER A 111 25.59 9.42 5.19
#